data_AF-A0AAD9JP14-F1
#
_entry.id   AF-A0AAD9JP14-F1
#
_cell.length_a   1.000
_cell.length_b   1.000
_cell.length_c   1.000
_cell.angle_alpha   90.00
_cell.angle_beta   90.00
_cell.angle_gamma   90.00
#
_symmetry.space_group_name_H-M   'P 1'
#
loop_
_entity.id
_entity.type
_entity.pdbx_description
1 polymer ?
#
loop_
_entity_poly.entity_id
_entity_poly.type
_entity_poly.pdbx_seq_one_letter_code
_entity_poly.pdbx_strand_id
1 'polypeptide(L)'
;MTCRIVPVDLNVCIVLLCTTDLICASLIIGNKEKQEAYNGKALVRKLAIDDLFWKDDIGAWYDMSLDESKAKTDFYPSNIFPLFANCTNLDFRQPSMAQKVLNYVKKCGVCDYPGGIPTSLMNSGEQWDFPNAWSPLVYLFLESVAKLPFPEAQHLVNTAISKWIASNMSALRDHGHMFEK
;
A
#
# COMPACT_ATOMS: atom_id res chain seq x y z
N MET A 1 17.09 4.62 -13.92
CA MET A 1 16.31 5.83 -14.26
C MET A 1 14.84 5.50 -14.02
N THR A 2 14.17 6.15 -13.08
CA THR A 2 12.84 5.79 -12.57
C THR A 2 11.67 6.24 -13.45
N CYS A 3 11.90 7.15 -14.40
CA CYS A 3 10.87 7.71 -15.29
C CYS A 3 10.22 6.71 -16.27
N ARG A 4 10.69 5.45 -16.28
CA ARG A 4 10.15 4.36 -17.09
C ARG A 4 9.36 3.34 -16.28
N ILE A 5 9.06 3.68 -15.03
CA ILE A 5 8.21 2.89 -14.14
C ILE A 5 6.92 3.68 -13.94
N VAL A 6 5.78 3.00 -14.06
CA VAL A 6 4.48 3.50 -13.68
C VAL A 6 4.16 2.92 -12.30
N PRO A 7 4.30 3.70 -11.22
CA PRO A 7 4.23 3.15 -9.88
C PRO A 7 2.78 3.09 -9.39
N VAL A 8 2.45 2.02 -8.67
CA VAL A 8 1.09 1.77 -8.18
C VAL A 8 0.70 2.80 -7.10
N ASP A 9 1.62 3.15 -6.20
CA ASP A 9 1.39 4.07 -5.10
C ASP A 9 1.01 5.48 -5.57
N LEU A 10 1.68 6.02 -6.59
CA LEU A 10 1.35 7.30 -7.21
C LEU A 10 -0.06 7.28 -7.79
N ASN A 11 -0.43 6.21 -8.48
CA ASN A 11 -1.77 6.08 -9.06
C ASN A 11 -2.84 6.01 -7.98
N VAL A 12 -2.56 5.33 -6.86
CA VAL A 12 -3.40 5.34 -5.65
C VAL A 12 -3.55 6.75 -5.08
N CYS A 13 -2.45 7.48 -4.89
CA CYS A 13 -2.46 8.86 -4.39
C CYS A 13 -3.30 9.80 -5.28
N ILE A 14 -3.23 9.64 -6.60
CA ILE A 14 -4.02 10.46 -7.52
C ILE A 14 -5.52 10.13 -7.41
N VAL A 15 -5.89 8.86 -7.23
CA VAL A 15 -7.29 8.49 -6.99
C VAL A 15 -7.78 9.05 -5.65
N LEU A 16 -6.97 8.97 -4.58
CA LEU A 16 -7.29 9.60 -3.30
C LEU A 16 -7.53 11.10 -3.48
N LEU A 17 -6.61 11.83 -4.10
CA LEU A 17 -6.75 13.27 -4.36
C LEU A 17 -8.05 13.61 -5.11
N CYS A 18 -8.43 12.80 -6.11
CA CYS A 18 -9.67 12.98 -6.84
C CYS A 18 -10.90 12.73 -5.95
N THR A 19 -10.88 11.67 -5.14
CA THR A 19 -12.03 11.19 -4.34
C THR A 19 -12.20 11.89 -3.00
N THR A 20 -11.16 12.52 -2.46
CA THR A 20 -11.22 13.31 -1.23
C THR A 20 -11.22 14.79 -1.58
N ASP A 21 -10.08 15.37 -1.93
CA ASP A 21 -9.89 16.81 -1.86
C ASP A 21 -10.64 17.53 -2.97
N LEU A 22 -10.55 17.01 -4.20
CA LEU A 22 -11.14 17.66 -5.37
C LEU A 22 -12.67 17.51 -5.40
N ILE A 23 -13.20 16.35 -5.02
CA ILE A 23 -14.64 16.13 -4.89
C ILE A 23 -15.21 16.91 -3.70
N CYS A 24 -14.59 16.86 -2.52
CA CYS A 24 -15.03 17.63 -1.36
C CYS A 24 -14.99 19.14 -1.65
N ALA A 25 -13.92 19.65 -2.25
CA ALA A 25 -13.84 21.06 -2.63
C ALA A 25 -14.95 21.44 -3.63
N SER A 26 -15.21 20.59 -4.64
CA SER A 26 -16.26 20.82 -5.62
C SER A 26 -17.66 20.82 -4.99
N LEU A 27 -17.90 19.96 -4.00
CA LEU A 27 -19.13 19.94 -3.20
C LEU A 27 -19.30 21.23 -2.39
N ILE A 28 -18.24 21.68 -1.71
CA ILE A 28 -18.26 22.89 -0.87
C ILE A 28 -18.59 24.14 -1.70
N ILE A 29 -18.03 24.25 -2.91
CA ILE A 29 -18.28 25.40 -3.80
C ILE A 29 -19.54 25.23 -4.67
N GLY A 30 -20.26 24.11 -4.55
CA GLY A 30 -21.46 23.83 -5.34
C GLY A 30 -21.22 23.53 -6.83
N ASN A 31 -19.99 23.18 -7.23
CA ASN A 31 -19.63 22.90 -8.62
C ASN A 31 -19.85 21.41 -8.94
N LYS A 32 -21.10 21.06 -9.30
CA LYS A 32 -21.50 19.70 -9.65
C LYS A 32 -20.77 19.14 -10.89
N GLU A 33 -20.49 19.98 -11.88
CA GLU A 33 -19.78 19.56 -13.10
C GLU A 33 -18.37 19.04 -12.78
N LYS A 34 -17.61 19.79 -11.97
CA LYS A 34 -16.28 19.34 -11.51
C LYS A 34 -16.36 18.08 -10.65
N GLN A 35 -17.36 18.00 -9.78
CA GLN A 35 -17.58 16.81 -8.96
C GLN A 35 -17.78 15.56 -9.83
N GLU A 36 -18.66 15.63 -10.83
CA GLU A 36 -18.89 14.53 -11.78
C GLU A 36 -17.64 14.20 -12.60
N ALA A 37 -16.91 15.21 -13.08
CA ALA A 37 -15.67 15.02 -13.81
C ALA A 37 -14.58 14.31 -12.98
N TYR A 38 -14.41 14.67 -11.71
CA TYR A 38 -13.44 14.01 -10.83
C TYR A 38 -13.87 12.59 -10.45
N ASN A 39 -15.17 12.34 -10.26
CA ASN A 39 -15.69 10.98 -10.07
C ASN A 39 -15.37 10.09 -11.28
N GLY A 40 -15.61 10.58 -12.50
CA GLY A 40 -15.28 9.85 -13.72
C GLY A 40 -13.78 9.55 -13.84
N LYS A 41 -12.93 10.56 -13.60
CA LYS A 41 -11.46 10.39 -13.62
C LYS A 41 -10.97 9.39 -12.57
N ALA A 42 -11.53 9.42 -11.37
CA ALA A 42 -11.21 8.47 -10.32
C ALA A 42 -11.61 7.04 -10.73
N LEU A 43 -12.82 6.85 -11.25
CA LEU A 43 -13.32 5.54 -11.68
C LEU A 43 -12.44 4.93 -12.79
N VAL A 44 -12.14 5.71 -13.84
CA VAL A 44 -11.27 5.26 -14.94
C VAL A 44 -9.91 4.83 -14.42
N ARG A 45 -9.32 5.58 -13.47
CA ARG A 45 -8.03 5.23 -12.89
C ARG A 45 -8.09 4.01 -11.98
N LYS A 46 -9.17 3.80 -11.21
CA LYS A 46 -9.36 2.55 -10.43
C LYS A 46 -9.40 1.33 -11.34
N LEU A 47 -10.14 1.41 -12.46
CA LEU A 47 -10.17 0.33 -13.45
C LEU A 47 -8.79 0.06 -14.06
N ALA A 48 -8.03 1.11 -14.37
CA ALA A 48 -6.66 0.96 -14.86
C ALA A 48 -5.70 0.37 -13.79
N ILE A 49 -5.89 0.68 -12.51
CA ILE A 49 -5.11 0.09 -11.41
C ILE A 49 -5.33 -1.43 -11.37
N ASP A 50 -6.59 -1.85 -11.50
CA ASP A 50 -6.95 -3.27 -11.50
C ASP A 50 -6.41 -4.00 -12.74
N ASP A 51 -6.44 -3.38 -13.92
CA ASP A 51 -5.99 -4.01 -15.17
C ASP A 51 -4.46 -4.08 -15.30
N LEU A 52 -3.76 -2.99 -14.96
CA LEU A 52 -2.33 -2.86 -15.23
C LEU A 52 -1.43 -3.42 -14.12
N PHE A 53 -1.83 -3.24 -12.86
CA PHE A 53 -0.95 -3.54 -11.72
C PHE A 53 -1.31 -4.85 -11.01
N TRP A 54 -2.57 -5.28 -11.00
CA TRP A 54 -2.99 -6.49 -10.30
C TRP A 54 -2.37 -7.76 -10.94
N LYS A 55 -1.79 -8.61 -10.10
CA LYS A 55 -1.34 -9.96 -10.47
C LYS A 55 -2.16 -10.99 -9.74
N ASP A 56 -3.12 -11.58 -10.45
CA ASP A 56 -4.13 -12.47 -9.87
C ASP A 56 -3.57 -13.76 -9.28
N ASP A 57 -2.50 -14.28 -9.88
CA ASP A 57 -1.76 -15.47 -9.42
C ASP A 57 -0.96 -15.21 -8.14
N ILE A 58 -0.54 -13.96 -7.92
CA ILE A 58 0.24 -13.56 -6.75
C ILE A 58 -0.67 -13.01 -5.63
N GLY A 59 -1.74 -12.31 -5.98
CA GLY A 59 -2.61 -11.63 -5.02
C GLY A 59 -2.10 -10.26 -4.56
N ALA A 60 -1.42 -9.52 -5.43
CA ALA A 60 -0.89 -8.19 -5.11
C ALA A 60 -0.82 -7.31 -6.37
N TRP A 61 -0.67 -6.00 -6.17
CA TRP A 61 -0.41 -5.05 -7.26
C TRP A 61 1.09 -4.78 -7.36
N TYR A 62 1.60 -4.65 -8.57
CA TYR A 62 3.00 -4.36 -8.84
C TYR A 62 3.16 -3.20 -9.80
N ASP A 63 4.23 -2.44 -9.63
CA ASP A 63 4.62 -1.40 -10.56
C ASP A 63 4.77 -1.95 -11.98
N MET A 64 4.34 -1.16 -12.97
CA MET A 64 4.47 -1.52 -14.37
C MET A 64 5.72 -0.86 -14.96
N SER A 65 6.60 -1.68 -15.53
CA SER A 65 7.72 -1.19 -16.33
C SER A 65 7.25 -0.86 -17.73
N LEU A 66 7.59 0.33 -18.24
CA LEU A 66 7.43 0.68 -19.66
C LEU A 66 8.49 0.01 -20.55
N ASP A 67 9.53 -0.54 -19.93
CA ASP A 67 10.50 -1.40 -20.58
C ASP A 67 10.08 -2.86 -20.44
N GLU A 68 9.84 -3.54 -21.56
CA GLU A 68 9.31 -4.92 -21.66
C GLU A 68 10.19 -5.99 -20.97
N SER A 69 11.36 -5.63 -20.45
CA SER A 69 12.41 -6.61 -20.15
C SER A 69 12.30 -7.32 -18.79
N LYS A 70 11.54 -6.83 -17.79
CA LYS A 70 11.39 -7.54 -16.51
C LYS A 70 10.05 -7.26 -15.82
N ALA A 71 9.34 -8.34 -15.47
CA ALA A 71 8.27 -8.27 -14.50
C ALA A 71 8.83 -7.83 -13.14
N LYS A 72 8.26 -6.76 -12.57
CA LYS A 72 8.57 -6.31 -11.21
C LYS A 72 7.73 -7.16 -10.26
N THR A 73 8.37 -8.08 -9.56
CA THR A 73 7.70 -8.97 -8.58
C THR A 73 8.34 -8.89 -7.20
N ASP A 74 9.15 -7.85 -6.96
CA ASP A 74 9.78 -7.60 -5.67
C ASP A 74 8.74 -7.08 -4.67
N PHE A 75 8.90 -7.47 -3.40
CA PHE A 75 8.05 -6.97 -2.33
C PHE A 75 8.32 -5.48 -2.10
N TYR A 76 7.27 -4.68 -2.14
CA TYR A 76 7.20 -3.35 -1.57
C TYR A 76 5.89 -3.21 -0.78
N PRO A 77 5.85 -2.44 0.31
CA PRO A 77 4.62 -2.17 1.05
C PRO A 77 3.49 -1.60 0.17
N SER A 78 3.85 -0.82 -0.85
CA SER A 78 2.93 -0.23 -1.83
C SER A 78 2.13 -1.26 -2.63
N ASN A 79 2.60 -2.51 -2.70
CA ASN A 79 1.95 -3.59 -3.46
C ASN A 79 0.52 -3.90 -3.00
N ILE A 80 0.08 -3.41 -1.85
CA ILE A 80 -1.29 -3.58 -1.35
C ILE A 80 -2.02 -2.27 -1.03
N PHE A 81 -1.41 -1.11 -1.31
CA PHE A 81 -2.03 0.21 -1.06
C PHE A 81 -3.38 0.46 -1.75
N PRO A 82 -3.69 -0.15 -2.92
CA PRO A 82 -5.03 -0.04 -3.49
C PRO A 82 -6.15 -0.47 -2.52
N LEU A 83 -5.89 -1.38 -1.58
CA LEU A 83 -6.84 -1.78 -0.54
C LEU A 83 -7.14 -0.66 0.45
N PHE A 84 -6.10 -0.05 1.04
CA PHE A 84 -6.24 1.03 2.01
C PHE A 84 -7.11 2.16 1.46
N ALA A 85 -6.82 2.56 0.23
CA ALA A 85 -7.41 3.72 -0.40
C ALA A 85 -8.76 3.44 -1.09
N ASN A 86 -9.30 2.21 -1.00
CA ASN A 86 -10.46 1.76 -1.78
C ASN A 86 -10.33 2.11 -3.28
N CYS A 87 -9.10 1.96 -3.82
CA CYS A 87 -8.72 2.37 -5.18
C CYS A 87 -8.78 1.21 -6.19
N THR A 88 -9.54 0.17 -5.86
CA THR A 88 -9.74 -1.03 -6.66
C THR A 88 -11.24 -1.33 -6.75
N ASN A 89 -11.67 -1.89 -7.88
CA ASN A 89 -13.03 -2.41 -8.07
C ASN A 89 -13.11 -3.92 -7.80
N LEU A 90 -11.99 -4.56 -7.47
CA LEU A 90 -11.98 -5.96 -7.04
C LEU A 90 -12.78 -6.11 -5.74
N ASP A 91 -13.63 -7.12 -5.70
CA ASP A 91 -14.54 -7.33 -4.56
C ASP A 91 -13.86 -8.14 -3.45
N PHE A 92 -13.22 -7.43 -2.52
CA PHE A 92 -12.60 -8.02 -1.34
C PHE A 92 -13.60 -8.46 -0.26
N ARG A 93 -14.91 -8.30 -0.48
CA ARG A 93 -15.93 -8.99 0.32
C ARG A 93 -16.02 -10.47 -0.06
N GLN A 94 -15.57 -10.83 -1.26
CA GLN A 94 -15.43 -12.22 -1.66
C GLN A 94 -14.22 -12.83 -0.93
N PRO A 95 -14.41 -13.86 -0.09
CA PRO A 95 -13.31 -14.43 0.67
C PRO A 95 -12.17 -14.93 -0.21
N SER A 96 -12.46 -15.46 -1.42
CA SER A 96 -11.44 -15.92 -2.36
C SER A 96 -10.46 -14.83 -2.77
N MET A 97 -10.94 -13.61 -3.05
CA MET A 97 -10.09 -12.48 -3.44
C MET A 97 -9.27 -11.95 -2.27
N ALA A 98 -9.90 -11.76 -1.12
CA ALA A 98 -9.18 -11.34 0.09
C ALA A 98 -8.12 -12.36 0.52
N GLN A 99 -8.40 -13.66 0.34
CA GLN A 99 -7.47 -14.71 0.74
C GLN A 99 -6.19 -14.66 -0.10
N LYS A 100 -6.25 -14.25 -1.37
CA LYS A 100 -5.05 -14.07 -2.22
C LYS A 100 -4.10 -13.05 -1.60
N VAL A 101 -4.61 -11.89 -1.19
CA VAL A 101 -3.79 -10.85 -0.54
C VAL A 101 -3.27 -11.32 0.82
N LEU A 102 -4.11 -11.96 1.64
CA LEU A 102 -3.66 -12.48 2.93
C LEU A 102 -2.53 -13.51 2.77
N ASN A 103 -2.67 -14.42 1.79
CA ASN A 103 -1.64 -15.40 1.47
C ASN A 103 -0.35 -14.73 0.98
N TYR A 104 -0.45 -13.70 0.15
CA TYR A 104 0.71 -12.90 -0.27
C TYR A 104 1.43 -12.28 0.94
N VAL A 105 0.70 -11.60 1.83
CA VAL A 105 1.27 -10.97 3.03
C VAL A 105 1.97 -11.99 3.92
N LYS A 106 1.32 -13.14 4.18
CA LYS A 106 1.90 -14.24 4.97
C LYS A 106 3.14 -14.83 4.31
N LYS A 107 3.11 -15.04 3.00
CA LYS A 107 4.25 -15.57 2.23
C LYS A 107 5.46 -14.63 2.27
N CYS A 108 5.24 -13.32 2.26
CA CYS A 108 6.33 -12.35 2.35
C CYS A 108 7.00 -12.32 3.73
N GLY A 109 6.30 -12.75 4.80
CA GLY A 109 6.86 -12.80 6.15
C GLY A 109 7.22 -11.44 6.76
N VAL A 110 6.76 -10.34 6.16
CA VAL A 110 7.21 -8.99 6.51
C VAL A 110 6.68 -8.50 7.86
N CYS A 111 5.60 -9.09 8.36
CA CYS A 111 5.07 -8.82 9.70
C CYS A 111 5.88 -9.52 10.82
N ASP A 112 6.81 -10.41 10.46
CA ASP A 112 7.59 -11.14 11.45
C ASP A 112 8.79 -10.35 11.96
N TYR A 113 9.27 -9.37 11.20
CA TYR A 113 10.39 -8.51 11.58
C TYR A 113 10.11 -7.72 12.87
N PRO A 114 11.07 -7.67 13.81
CA PRO A 114 10.89 -7.00 15.10
C PRO A 114 10.87 -5.47 14.97
N GLY A 115 11.54 -4.93 13.94
CA GLY A 115 11.67 -3.50 13.69
C GLY A 115 10.57 -2.90 12.82
N GLY A 116 9.47 -3.61 12.55
CA GLY A 116 8.40 -3.15 11.65
C GLY A 116 8.50 -3.73 10.24
N ILE A 117 7.71 -3.18 9.32
CA ILE A 117 7.63 -3.64 7.93
C ILE A 117 8.79 -3.01 7.13
N PRO A 118 9.73 -3.79 6.58
CA PRO A 118 10.83 -3.25 5.81
C PRO A 118 10.34 -2.66 4.48
N THR A 119 11.07 -1.68 3.97
CA THR A 119 10.73 -0.97 2.72
C THR A 119 10.78 -1.87 1.49
N SER A 120 11.68 -2.84 1.52
CA SER A 120 11.76 -3.93 0.55
C SER A 120 12.42 -5.14 1.22
N LEU A 121 12.54 -6.25 0.50
CA LEU A 121 13.36 -7.40 0.92
C LEU A 121 14.76 -7.41 0.27
N MET A 122 15.11 -6.36 -0.48
CA MET A 122 16.39 -6.23 -1.13
C MET A 122 17.38 -5.53 -0.21
N ASN A 123 18.55 -6.13 0.01
CA ASN A 123 19.64 -5.51 0.78
C ASN A 123 20.62 -4.81 -0.17
N SER A 124 20.20 -3.66 -0.73
CA SER A 124 20.97 -2.90 -1.71
C SER A 124 21.97 -1.92 -1.08
N GLY A 125 21.77 -1.55 0.19
CA GLY A 125 22.47 -0.45 0.87
C GLY A 125 21.79 0.91 0.72
N GLU A 126 20.72 1.02 -0.07
CA GLU A 126 19.93 2.24 -0.22
C GLU A 126 18.97 2.46 0.96
N GLN A 127 18.58 3.71 1.21
CA GLN A 127 17.70 4.04 2.36
C GLN A 127 16.27 3.50 2.23
N TRP A 128 15.80 3.30 1.00
CA TRP A 128 14.45 2.79 0.69
C TRP A 128 14.47 1.29 0.38
N ASP A 129 15.30 0.55 1.10
CA ASP A 129 15.48 -0.89 0.96
C ASP A 129 15.78 -1.52 2.34
N PHE A 130 15.83 -2.85 2.40
CA PHE A 130 16.15 -3.59 3.62
C PHE A 130 17.50 -3.10 4.21
N PRO A 131 17.61 -2.88 5.55
CA PRO A 131 16.66 -3.23 6.61
C PRO A 131 15.72 -2.09 7.05
N ASN A 132 15.68 -0.97 6.36
CA ASN A 132 15.01 0.23 6.85
C ASN A 132 13.48 0.12 6.81
N ALA A 133 12.79 0.66 7.83
CA ALA A 133 11.34 0.66 7.95
C ALA A 133 10.82 2.09 8.18
N TRP A 134 10.08 2.62 7.22
CA TRP A 134 9.56 3.99 7.30
C TRP A 134 8.16 4.02 7.89
N SER A 135 7.94 4.88 8.89
CA SER A 135 6.65 5.03 9.58
C SER A 135 5.44 5.16 8.63
N PRO A 136 5.48 5.97 7.55
CA PRO A 136 4.37 6.05 6.61
C PRO A 136 4.06 4.72 5.90
N LEU A 137 5.11 3.96 5.51
CA LEU A 137 4.94 2.68 4.83
C LEU A 137 4.38 1.61 5.77
N VAL A 138 4.89 1.55 7.01
CA VAL A 138 4.38 0.65 8.05
C VAL A 138 2.90 0.90 8.28
N TYR A 139 2.52 2.17 8.47
CA TYR A 139 1.12 2.56 8.70
C TYR A 139 0.22 2.16 7.52
N LEU A 140 0.54 2.59 6.30
CA LEU A 140 -0.29 2.33 5.12
C LEU A 140 -0.39 0.84 4.78
N PHE A 141 0.68 0.07 5.00
CA PHE A 141 0.66 -1.37 4.81
C PHE A 141 -0.29 -2.04 5.80
N LEU A 142 -0.17 -1.74 7.09
CA LEU A 142 -1.00 -2.36 8.13
C LEU A 142 -2.47 -1.96 8.01
N GLU A 143 -2.76 -0.72 7.65
CA GLU A 143 -4.12 -0.27 7.32
C GLU A 143 -4.68 -1.00 6.10
N SER A 144 -3.86 -1.30 5.09
CA SER A 144 -4.26 -2.10 3.93
C SER A 144 -4.62 -3.53 4.33
N VAL A 145 -3.81 -4.19 5.17
CA VAL A 145 -4.07 -5.54 5.68
C VAL A 145 -5.33 -5.58 6.56
N ALA A 146 -5.57 -4.53 7.36
CA ALA A 146 -6.74 -4.43 8.22
C ALA A 146 -8.07 -4.32 7.45
N LYS A 147 -8.05 -4.00 6.14
CA LYS A 147 -9.25 -4.05 5.28
C LYS A 147 -9.71 -5.47 4.95
N LEU A 148 -8.87 -6.49 5.16
CA LEU A 148 -9.24 -7.87 4.85
C LEU A 148 -10.24 -8.40 5.88
N PRO A 149 -11.31 -9.10 5.45
CA PRO A 149 -12.41 -9.52 6.33
C PRO A 149 -12.09 -10.76 7.18
N PHE A 150 -10.81 -10.99 7.53
CA PHE A 150 -10.36 -12.18 8.24
C PHE A 150 -9.86 -11.85 9.65
N PRO A 151 -10.29 -12.59 10.69
CA PRO A 151 -9.73 -12.45 12.04
C PRO A 151 -8.20 -12.64 12.08
N GLU A 152 -7.67 -13.52 11.23
CA GLU A 152 -6.23 -13.75 11.10
C GLU A 152 -5.49 -12.49 10.63
N ALA A 153 -6.05 -11.75 9.67
CA ALA A 153 -5.46 -10.50 9.20
C ALA A 153 -5.38 -9.47 10.34
N GLN A 154 -6.43 -9.34 11.15
CA GLN A 154 -6.44 -8.46 12.32
C GLN A 154 -5.40 -8.89 13.37
N HIS A 155 -5.26 -10.19 13.63
CA HIS A 155 -4.24 -10.70 14.55
C HIS A 155 -2.82 -10.39 14.06
N LEU A 156 -2.58 -10.55 12.76
CA LEU A 156 -1.30 -10.22 12.12
C LEU A 156 -0.97 -8.72 12.29
N VAL A 157 -1.95 -7.86 12.01
CA VAL A 157 -1.82 -6.40 12.16
C VAL A 157 -1.51 -6.03 13.61
N ASN A 158 -2.28 -6.52 14.57
CA ASN A 158 -2.07 -6.20 15.99
C ASN A 158 -0.69 -6.63 16.49
N THR A 159 -0.22 -7.79 16.03
CA THR A 159 1.12 -8.30 16.34
C THR A 159 2.20 -7.39 15.76
N ALA A 160 2.07 -7.00 14.49
CA ALA A 160 3.03 -6.11 13.82
C ALA A 160 3.06 -4.71 14.44
N ILE A 161 1.89 -4.14 14.79
CA ILE A 161 1.79 -2.86 15.51
C ILE A 161 2.52 -2.93 16.86
N SER A 162 2.31 -4.01 17.62
CA SER A 162 2.93 -4.19 18.93
C SER A 162 4.45 -4.23 18.83
N LYS A 163 4.99 -4.93 17.82
CA LYS A 163 6.44 -4.96 17.54
C LYS A 163 6.97 -3.58 17.15
N TRP A 164 6.29 -2.89 16.23
CA TRP A 164 6.69 -1.56 15.77
C TRP A 164 6.75 -0.54 16.91
N ILE A 165 5.71 -0.49 17.74
CA ILE A 165 5.67 0.40 18.91
C ILE A 165 6.76 0.03 19.91
N ALA A 166 6.94 -1.26 20.23
CA ALA A 166 7.97 -1.71 21.15
C ALA A 166 9.38 -1.32 20.68
N SER A 167 9.67 -1.45 19.38
CA SER A 167 10.93 -1.05 18.76
C SER A 167 11.18 0.46 18.91
N ASN A 168 10.21 1.28 18.49
CA ASN A 168 10.31 2.75 18.59
C ASN A 168 10.45 3.22 20.05
N MET A 169 9.73 2.59 20.98
CA MET A 169 9.84 2.90 22.40
C MET A 169 11.19 2.47 22.99
N SER A 170 11.80 1.38 22.52
CA SER A 170 13.17 1.04 22.91
C SER A 170 14.14 2.09 22.42
N ALA A 171 14.08 2.43 21.13
CA ALA A 171 14.94 3.46 20.55
C ALA A 171 14.81 4.81 21.27
N LEU A 172 13.59 5.24 21.60
CA LEU A 172 13.35 6.46 22.37
C LEU A 172 13.94 6.39 23.79
N ARG A 173 13.80 5.25 24.49
CA ARG A 173 14.39 5.07 25.83
C ARG A 173 15.92 5.06 25.80
N ASP A 174 16.49 4.39 24.81
CA ASP A 174 17.93 4.12 24.73
C ASP A 174 18.71 5.33 24.18
N HIS A 175 18.09 6.13 23.30
CA HIS A 175 18.75 7.25 22.61
C HIS A 175 18.13 8.63 22.89
N GLY A 176 16.98 8.70 23.58
CA GLY A 176 16.31 9.95 23.93
C GLY A 176 15.58 10.65 22.78
N HIS A 177 15.48 10.02 21.60
CA HIS A 177 14.76 10.54 20.44
C HIS A 177 14.21 9.42 19.56
N MET A 178 13.28 9.75 18.67
CA MET A 178 12.79 8.85 17.62
C MET A 178 13.64 8.98 16.35
N PHE A 179 13.81 7.88 15.63
CA PHE A 179 14.54 7.85 14.36
C PHE A 179 13.60 8.10 13.18
N GLU A 180 14.21 8.47 12.06
CA GLU A 180 13.51 8.69 10.79
C GLU A 180 12.96 7.37 10.19
N LYS A 181 13.72 6.28 10.32
CA LYS A 181 13.50 4.95 9.71
C LYS A 181 14.16 3.86 10.54
#